data_AF-A0A6B2R2V3-F1
#
_entry.id   AF-A0A6B2R2V3-F1
#
_cell.length_a   1.000
_cell.length_b   1.000
_cell.length_c   1.000
_cell.angle_alpha   90.00
_cell.angle_beta   90.00
_cell.angle_gamma   90.00
#
_symmetry.space_group_name_H-M   'P 1'
#
loop_
_entity.id
_entity.type
_entity.pdbx_description
1 polymer ?
#
loop_
_entity_poly.entity_id
_entity_poly.type
_entity_poly.pdbx_seq_one_letter_code
_entity_poly.pdbx_strand_id
1 'polypeptide(L)'
;MINTIAALNLNNATEIKVTMYSAISGALEIVYAKTIDLSALPTGSDWWSWFYSARTVPTQNIQTDLPSYGDGVIKFELLGGADLSVGVLLIGQERSFGLGVQLGARVGIQDYSRKETNDFGDTILVRRAFAKRANFNLLIEKSEVDAFQLFLTEIRATPCLWIGSTEYESTTLFGFYKNFEALISYPDYADFELEIEGLT
;
A
#
# COMPACT_ATOMS: atom_id res chain seq x y z
N MET A 1 1.21 3.44 19.49
CA MET A 1 0.72 2.05 19.45
C MET A 1 0.86 1.59 18.01
N ILE A 2 1.58 0.50 17.76
CA ILE A 2 1.92 0.03 16.41
C ILE A 2 1.15 -1.26 16.16
N ASN A 3 0.35 -1.29 15.11
CA ASN A 3 -0.44 -2.46 14.71
C ASN A 3 -0.22 -2.83 13.23
N THR A 4 0.60 -2.07 12.50
CA THR A 4 0.79 -2.29 11.07
C THR A 4 2.26 -2.27 10.69
N ILE A 5 2.64 -3.23 9.85
CA ILE A 5 3.92 -3.28 9.15
C ILE A 5 3.68 -3.50 7.66
N ALA A 6 4.38 -2.76 6.83
CA ALA A 6 4.29 -2.86 5.38
C ALA A 6 5.67 -2.87 4.75
N ALA A 7 5.92 -3.82 3.87
CA ALA A 7 7.11 -3.89 3.03
C ALA A 7 6.69 -3.72 1.58
N LEU A 8 7.24 -2.69 0.91
CA LEU A 8 6.91 -2.32 -0.47
C LEU A 8 8.13 -2.41 -1.37
N ASN A 9 7.88 -2.60 -2.66
CA ASN A 9 8.91 -2.75 -3.70
C ASN A 9 9.91 -3.85 -3.34
N LEU A 10 9.39 -5.02 -2.98
CA LEU A 10 10.16 -6.22 -2.72
C LEU A 10 10.71 -6.77 -4.05
N ASN A 11 12.00 -7.07 -4.07
CA ASN A 11 12.66 -7.73 -5.18
C ASN A 11 13.35 -9.00 -4.68
N ASN A 12 13.18 -10.10 -5.41
CA ASN A 12 13.79 -11.40 -5.16
C ASN A 12 13.57 -11.93 -3.72
N ALA A 13 12.45 -11.55 -3.09
CA ALA A 13 12.03 -12.04 -1.80
C ALA A 13 11.19 -13.31 -1.97
N THR A 14 11.50 -14.35 -1.19
CA THR A 14 10.78 -15.63 -1.21
C THR A 14 9.93 -15.83 0.03
N GLU A 15 10.34 -15.26 1.18
CA GLU A 15 9.64 -15.44 2.44
C GLU A 15 9.81 -14.20 3.32
N ILE A 16 8.72 -13.80 4.00
CA ILE A 16 8.74 -12.78 5.06
C ILE A 16 8.34 -13.43 6.38
N LYS A 17 9.11 -13.18 7.42
CA LYS A 17 8.75 -13.51 8.80
C LYS A 17 8.66 -12.24 9.63
N VAL A 18 7.50 -12.06 10.26
CA VAL A 18 7.25 -10.99 11.21
C VAL A 18 7.03 -11.64 12.57
N THR A 19 7.90 -11.34 13.52
CA THR A 19 7.76 -11.80 14.91
C THR A 19 7.74 -10.61 15.84
N MET A 20 6.77 -10.53 16.73
CA MET A 20 6.69 -9.50 17.76
C MET A 20 6.92 -10.13 19.13
N TYR A 21 7.78 -9.48 19.91
CA TYR A 21 8.08 -9.85 21.28
C TYR A 21 7.56 -8.80 22.24
N SER A 22 7.05 -9.19 23.40
CA SER A 22 6.70 -8.28 24.51
C SER A 22 7.24 -8.85 25.82
N ALA A 23 7.57 -7.97 26.76
CA ALA A 23 8.05 -8.33 28.08
C ALA A 23 7.06 -7.95 29.19
N ILE A 24 5.82 -7.59 28.83
CA ILE A 24 4.82 -7.07 29.76
C ILE A 24 4.41 -8.08 30.86
N SER A 25 4.55 -9.38 30.59
CA SER A 25 4.34 -10.48 31.54
C SER A 25 5.57 -10.78 32.43
N GLY A 26 6.68 -10.06 32.25
CA GLY A 26 7.94 -10.21 33.00
C GLY A 26 9.01 -11.05 32.31
N ALA A 27 8.68 -11.79 31.25
CA ALA A 27 9.61 -12.51 30.38
C ALA A 27 9.36 -12.13 28.92
N LEU A 28 10.41 -12.21 28.08
CA LEU A 28 10.30 -11.87 26.66
C LEU A 28 9.56 -12.98 25.91
N GLU A 29 8.28 -12.77 25.63
CA GLU A 29 7.40 -13.75 25.00
C GLU A 29 7.05 -13.33 23.56
N ILE A 30 6.84 -14.31 22.69
CA ILE A 30 6.35 -14.08 21.33
C ILE A 30 4.85 -13.87 21.39
N VAL A 31 4.41 -12.63 21.12
CA VAL A 31 2.99 -12.26 21.11
C VAL A 31 2.37 -12.33 19.72
N TYR A 32 3.20 -12.33 18.68
CA TYR A 32 2.78 -12.47 17.29
C TYR A 32 3.89 -13.10 16.47
N ALA A 33 3.55 -14.07 15.62
CA ALA A 33 4.48 -14.65 14.66
C ALA A 33 3.71 -15.00 13.39
N LYS A 34 4.15 -14.46 12.26
CA LYS A 34 3.55 -14.73 10.95
C LYS A 34 4.64 -14.93 9.91
N THR A 35 4.51 -16.01 9.16
CA THR A 35 5.36 -16.33 8.03
C THR A 35 4.51 -16.27 6.77
N ILE A 36 4.93 -15.48 5.79
CA ILE A 36 4.28 -15.36 4.50
C ILE A 36 5.22 -15.85 3.41
N ASP A 37 4.71 -16.76 2.58
CA ASP A 37 5.35 -17.17 1.34
C ASP A 37 5.09 -16.13 0.25
N LEU A 38 6.18 -15.69 -0.39
CA LEU A 38 6.17 -14.78 -1.54
C LEU A 38 6.55 -15.49 -2.83
N SER A 39 6.41 -16.81 -2.88
CA SER A 39 6.67 -17.59 -4.08
C SER A 39 5.81 -17.12 -5.27
N ALA A 40 6.38 -17.29 -6.47
CA ALA A 40 5.77 -16.78 -7.69
C ALA A 40 4.44 -17.52 -7.99
N LEU A 41 3.34 -16.76 -8.00
CA LEU A 41 1.99 -17.28 -8.23
C LEU A 41 1.65 -17.28 -9.73
N PRO A 42 0.92 -18.29 -10.22
CA PRO A 42 0.42 -18.30 -11.60
C PRO A 42 -0.60 -17.18 -11.80
N THR A 43 -0.74 -16.71 -13.04
CA THR A 43 -1.62 -15.58 -13.39
C THR A 43 -3.12 -15.95 -13.26
N GLY A 44 -3.46 -17.24 -13.30
CA GLY A 44 -4.82 -17.76 -13.19
C GLY A 44 -4.87 -19.04 -12.36
N SER A 45 -6.08 -19.38 -11.87
CA SER A 45 -6.33 -20.55 -11.02
C SER A 45 -6.66 -21.84 -11.80
N ASP A 46 -6.74 -21.77 -13.13
CA ASP A 46 -7.04 -22.91 -13.99
C ASP A 46 -5.83 -23.83 -14.22
N TRP A 47 -6.10 -25.08 -14.62
CA TRP A 47 -5.07 -26.09 -14.87
C TRP A 47 -4.01 -25.61 -15.86
N TRP A 48 -4.41 -24.93 -16.95
CA TRP A 48 -3.46 -24.47 -17.96
C TRP A 48 -2.56 -23.38 -17.38
N SER A 49 -3.14 -22.39 -16.68
CA SER A 49 -2.37 -21.33 -16.03
C SER A 49 -1.39 -21.88 -14.99
N TRP A 50 -1.76 -22.92 -14.24
CA TRP A 50 -0.87 -23.54 -13.27
C TRP A 50 0.45 -24.06 -13.89
N PHE A 51 0.35 -24.70 -15.06
CA PHE A 51 1.49 -25.32 -15.74
C PHE A 51 2.23 -24.39 -16.70
N TYR A 52 1.52 -23.46 -17.35
CA TYR A 52 2.06 -22.73 -18.51
C TYR A 52 1.98 -21.21 -18.40
N SER A 53 1.30 -20.63 -17.39
CA SER A 53 1.26 -19.16 -17.27
C SER A 53 2.59 -18.59 -16.77
N ALA A 54 2.83 -17.33 -17.10
CA ALA A 54 3.85 -16.54 -16.44
C ALA A 54 3.54 -16.46 -14.93
N ARG A 55 4.58 -16.62 -14.11
CA ARG A 55 4.45 -16.48 -12.67
C ARG A 55 4.85 -15.07 -12.25
N THR A 56 3.99 -14.44 -11.47
CA THR A 56 4.23 -13.10 -10.93
C THR A 56 4.55 -13.22 -9.44
N VAL A 57 5.64 -12.59 -9.03
CA VAL A 57 6.04 -12.51 -7.63
C VAL A 57 5.31 -11.32 -6.99
N PRO A 58 4.69 -11.47 -5.81
CA PRO A 58 4.11 -10.33 -5.10
C PRO A 58 5.19 -9.29 -4.77
N THR A 59 4.95 -8.02 -5.07
CA THR A 59 5.96 -6.95 -4.85
C THR A 59 5.76 -6.18 -3.56
N GLN A 60 4.72 -6.52 -2.79
CA GLN A 60 4.45 -5.92 -1.49
C GLN A 60 3.87 -6.94 -0.51
N ASN A 61 4.00 -6.62 0.77
CA ASN A 61 3.35 -7.35 1.85
C ASN A 61 2.95 -6.37 2.96
N ILE A 62 1.68 -6.41 3.36
CA ILE A 62 1.14 -5.54 4.41
C ILE A 62 0.46 -6.42 5.45
N GLN A 63 0.81 -6.21 6.72
CA GLN A 63 0.21 -6.86 7.87
C GLN A 63 -0.37 -5.79 8.78
N THR A 64 -1.68 -5.83 9.00
CA THR A 64 -2.44 -4.90 9.84
C THR A 64 -2.92 -5.53 11.15
N ASP A 65 -2.62 -6.81 11.35
CA ASP A 65 -3.10 -7.64 12.46
C ASP A 65 -2.10 -7.74 13.63
N LEU A 66 -1.14 -6.81 13.72
CA LEU A 66 -0.17 -6.85 14.83
C LEU A 66 -0.86 -6.38 16.12
N PRO A 67 -0.71 -7.13 17.22
CA PRO A 67 -1.29 -6.72 18.49
C PRO A 67 -0.55 -5.49 19.03
N SER A 68 -1.32 -4.53 19.54
CA SER A 68 -0.78 -3.25 19.94
C SER A 68 -0.20 -3.30 21.36
N TYR A 69 1.10 -3.62 21.47
CA TYR A 69 1.87 -3.55 22.71
C TYR A 69 2.74 -2.29 22.76
N GLY A 70 2.74 -1.59 23.91
CA GLY A 70 3.55 -0.39 24.11
C GLY A 70 5.06 -0.67 24.22
N ASP A 71 5.43 -1.88 24.64
CA ASP A 71 6.80 -2.38 24.80
C ASP A 71 7.21 -3.37 23.69
N GLY A 72 6.38 -3.50 22.65
CA GLY A 72 6.57 -4.51 21.61
C GLY A 72 7.83 -4.28 20.78
N VAL A 73 8.68 -5.31 20.68
CA VAL A 73 9.84 -5.35 19.79
C VAL A 73 9.50 -6.18 18.56
N ILE A 74 9.51 -5.57 17.38
CA ILE A 74 9.19 -6.24 16.11
C ILE A 74 10.50 -6.67 15.44
N LYS A 75 10.63 -7.96 15.19
CA LYS A 75 11.67 -8.57 14.37
C LYS A 75 11.09 -8.86 12.99
N PHE A 76 11.70 -8.26 11.98
CA PHE A 76 11.34 -8.45 10.58
C PHE A 76 12.49 -9.17 9.87
N GLU A 77 12.19 -10.32 9.28
CA GLU A 77 13.16 -11.15 8.56
C GLU A 77 12.66 -11.38 7.13
N LEU A 78 13.49 -10.98 6.16
CA LEU A 78 13.30 -11.25 4.75
C LEU A 78 14.27 -12.35 4.32
N LEU A 79 13.75 -13.37 3.67
CA LEU A 79 14.54 -14.39 3.00
C LEU A 79 14.32 -14.29 1.50
N GLY A 80 15.38 -14.52 0.73
CA GLY A 80 15.36 -14.33 -0.72
C GLY A 80 16.65 -14.75 -1.41
N GLY A 81 16.74 -14.40 -2.69
CA GLY A 81 17.89 -14.68 -3.54
C GLY A 81 19.04 -13.67 -3.39
N ALA A 82 19.99 -13.72 -4.32
CA ALA A 82 21.20 -12.89 -4.30
C ALA A 82 20.91 -11.37 -4.41
N ASP A 83 19.82 -10.99 -5.10
CA ASP A 83 19.42 -9.60 -5.31
C ASP A 83 18.23 -9.20 -4.42
N LEU A 84 18.15 -9.77 -3.21
CA LEU A 84 17.11 -9.44 -2.25
C LEU A 84 17.19 -7.96 -1.87
N SER A 85 16.14 -7.20 -2.20
CA SER A 85 16.05 -5.80 -1.81
C SER A 85 14.63 -5.42 -1.42
N VAL A 86 14.52 -4.49 -0.47
CA VAL A 86 13.27 -3.85 -0.07
C VAL A 86 13.39 -2.36 -0.33
N GLY A 87 12.40 -1.78 -1.02
CA GLY A 87 12.40 -0.35 -1.28
C GLY A 87 11.96 0.46 -0.06
N VAL A 88 10.85 0.07 0.56
CA VAL A 88 10.31 0.78 1.73
C VAL A 88 9.81 -0.22 2.77
N LEU A 89 10.26 -0.07 4.02
CA LEU A 89 9.68 -0.73 5.18
C LEU A 89 9.02 0.32 6.06
N LEU A 90 7.71 0.18 6.28
CA LEU A 90 6.89 1.10 7.07
C LEU A 90 6.36 0.36 8.28
N ILE A 91 6.40 1.03 9.43
CA ILE A 91 5.85 0.55 10.68
C ILE A 91 5.02 1.68 11.24
N GLY A 92 3.77 1.40 11.59
CA GLY A 92 2.85 2.45 12.00
C GLY A 92 1.55 1.96 12.60
N GLN A 93 0.63 2.91 12.71
CA GLN A 93 -0.72 2.67 13.15
C GLN A 93 -1.67 2.81 11.97
N GLU A 94 -2.42 1.77 11.66
CA GLU A 94 -3.54 1.86 10.72
C GLU A 94 -4.68 2.67 11.33
N ARG A 95 -5.27 3.55 10.52
CA ARG A 95 -6.57 4.17 10.77
C ARG A 95 -7.48 3.86 9.60
N SER A 96 -8.53 3.10 9.85
CA SER A 96 -9.59 2.84 8.87
C SER A 96 -10.66 3.92 8.99
N PHE A 97 -11.14 4.42 7.86
CA PHE A 97 -12.20 5.42 7.77
C PHE A 97 -13.20 5.04 6.68
N GLY A 98 -14.47 5.33 6.91
CA GLY A 98 -15.54 5.07 5.95
C GLY A 98 -15.90 3.59 5.79
N LEU A 99 -16.91 3.36 4.96
CA LEU A 99 -17.46 2.02 4.70
C LEU A 99 -16.69 1.24 3.63
N GLY A 100 -15.68 1.85 3.04
CA GLY A 100 -14.85 1.29 1.98
C GLY A 100 -14.76 2.17 0.74
N VAL A 101 -13.91 1.75 -0.19
CA VAL A 101 -13.75 2.38 -1.50
C VAL A 101 -14.91 1.96 -2.41
N GLN A 102 -15.61 2.93 -2.98
CA GLN A 102 -16.66 2.68 -3.98
C GLN A 102 -16.07 2.02 -5.24
N LEU A 103 -16.88 1.20 -5.90
CA LEU A 103 -16.51 0.61 -7.18
C LEU A 103 -16.21 1.69 -8.22
N GLY A 104 -15.15 1.49 -9.00
CA GLY A 104 -14.67 2.48 -9.98
C GLY A 104 -13.44 3.28 -9.55
N ALA A 105 -12.73 2.83 -8.51
CA ALA A 105 -11.40 3.34 -8.16
C ALA A 105 -10.49 3.42 -9.38
N ARG A 106 -9.87 4.58 -9.59
CA ARG A 106 -9.00 4.84 -10.74
C ARG A 106 -7.55 4.79 -10.30
N VAL A 107 -6.83 3.77 -10.76
CA VAL A 107 -5.38 3.66 -10.53
C VAL A 107 -4.66 3.89 -11.85
N GLY A 108 -3.56 4.65 -11.82
CA GLY A 108 -2.74 4.93 -12.99
C GLY A 108 -1.33 5.36 -12.63
N ILE A 109 -0.61 5.86 -13.64
CA ILE A 109 0.72 6.44 -13.48
C ILE A 109 0.76 7.82 -14.12
N GLN A 110 1.52 8.73 -13.51
CA GLN A 110 1.96 9.97 -14.11
C GLN A 110 3.39 9.77 -14.61
N ASP A 111 3.55 9.64 -15.93
CA ASP A 111 4.85 9.47 -16.56
C ASP A 111 5.45 10.83 -16.93
N TYR A 112 6.66 11.12 -16.46
CA TYR A 112 7.39 12.36 -16.80
C TYR A 112 8.36 12.18 -17.98
N SER A 113 8.29 11.03 -18.67
CA SER A 113 9.10 10.73 -19.85
C SER A 113 8.84 11.68 -21.00
N ARG A 114 9.90 12.00 -21.74
CA ARG A 114 9.85 12.91 -22.89
C ARG A 114 9.94 12.08 -24.17
N LYS A 115 8.99 12.30 -25.06
CA LYS A 115 8.99 11.74 -26.42
C LYS A 115 9.21 12.91 -27.38
N GLU A 116 10.42 13.07 -27.88
CA GLU A 116 10.75 14.12 -28.84
C GLU A 116 11.01 13.49 -30.21
N THR A 117 10.29 13.95 -31.23
CA THR A 117 10.57 13.58 -32.62
C THR A 117 11.41 14.70 -33.23
N ASN A 118 12.59 14.37 -33.75
CA ASN A 118 13.45 15.34 -34.43
C ASN A 118 12.85 15.75 -35.79
N ASP A 119 13.38 16.80 -36.39
CA ASP A 119 12.92 17.33 -37.69
C ASP A 119 13.12 16.35 -38.87
N PHE A 120 13.83 15.24 -38.64
CA PHE A 120 14.09 14.17 -39.61
C PHE A 120 13.16 12.95 -39.42
N GLY A 121 12.25 12.99 -38.43
CA GLY A 121 11.27 11.92 -38.16
C GLY A 121 11.71 10.84 -37.17
N ASP A 122 12.92 10.92 -36.61
CA ASP A 122 13.36 9.99 -35.56
C ASP A 122 12.79 10.41 -34.21
N THR A 123 12.19 9.45 -33.50
CA THR A 123 11.63 9.68 -32.17
C THR A 123 12.61 9.24 -31.09
N ILE A 124 13.15 10.21 -30.35
CA ILE A 124 13.96 10.01 -29.16
C ILE A 124 13.02 9.86 -27.95
N LEU A 125 12.99 8.66 -27.38
CA LEU A 125 12.31 8.40 -26.11
C LEU A 125 13.31 8.54 -24.96
N VAL A 126 13.13 9.55 -24.13
CA VAL A 126 13.88 9.70 -22.87
C VAL A 126 12.96 9.29 -21.72
N ARG A 127 13.18 8.07 -21.20
CA ARG A 127 12.45 7.55 -20.04
C ARG A 127 12.88 8.30 -18.77
N ARG A 128 11.92 8.89 -18.06
CA ARG A 128 12.14 9.55 -16.75
C ARG A 128 11.42 8.80 -15.65
N ALA A 129 11.49 9.34 -14.43
CA ALA A 129 10.70 8.84 -13.30
C ALA A 129 9.20 8.92 -13.62
N PHE A 130 8.43 8.06 -12.96
CA PHE A 130 6.97 8.08 -12.98
C PHE A 130 6.49 8.11 -11.53
N ALA A 131 5.30 8.64 -11.29
CA ALA A 131 4.62 8.58 -10.00
C ALA A 131 3.35 7.74 -10.14
N LYS A 132 3.08 6.84 -9.19
CA LYS A 132 1.76 6.16 -9.14
C LYS A 132 0.69 7.19 -8.77
N ARG A 133 -0.50 7.09 -9.36
CA ARG A 133 -1.65 7.94 -9.04
C ARG A 133 -2.84 7.05 -8.71
N ALA A 134 -3.58 7.40 -7.67
CA ALA A 134 -4.87 6.81 -7.39
C ALA A 134 -5.91 7.90 -7.11
N ASN A 135 -7.11 7.66 -7.60
CA ASN A 135 -8.29 8.43 -7.24
C ASN A 135 -9.32 7.45 -6.67
N PHE A 136 -9.64 7.65 -5.40
CA PHE A 136 -10.59 6.86 -4.64
C PHE A 136 -11.82 7.68 -4.31
N ASN A 137 -12.99 7.12 -4.62
CA ASN A 137 -14.25 7.60 -4.11
C ASN A 137 -14.62 6.74 -2.90
N LEU A 138 -14.88 7.37 -1.76
CA LEU A 138 -15.16 6.72 -0.49
C LEU A 138 -16.54 7.16 -0.02
N LEU A 139 -17.28 6.26 0.61
CA LEU A 139 -18.50 6.61 1.33
C LEU A 139 -18.19 6.68 2.82
N ILE A 140 -18.41 7.85 3.43
CA ILE A 140 -18.08 8.11 4.84
C ILE A 140 -19.36 8.40 5.61
N GLU A 141 -19.48 7.82 6.80
CA GLU A 141 -20.59 8.12 7.71
C GLU A 141 -20.49 9.54 8.24
N LYS A 142 -21.63 10.20 8.42
CA LYS A 142 -21.70 11.57 8.95
C LYS A 142 -20.92 11.78 10.27
N SER A 143 -20.90 10.76 11.13
CA SER A 143 -20.17 10.77 12.41
C SER A 143 -18.65 10.85 12.22
N GLU A 144 -18.12 10.37 11.10
CA GLU A 144 -16.70 10.26 10.82
C GLU A 144 -16.16 11.40 9.94
N VAL A 145 -17.04 12.15 9.25
CA VAL A 145 -16.63 13.21 8.30
C VAL A 145 -15.67 14.22 8.94
N ASP A 146 -16.03 14.77 10.10
CA ASP A 146 -15.19 15.76 10.80
C ASP A 146 -13.86 15.15 11.25
N ALA A 147 -13.89 13.90 11.77
CA ALA A 147 -12.69 13.20 12.23
C ALA A 147 -11.73 12.90 11.06
N PHE A 148 -12.27 12.50 9.91
CA PHE A 148 -11.48 12.21 8.72
C PHE A 148 -10.86 13.49 8.13
N GLN A 149 -11.63 14.57 8.06
CA GLN A 149 -11.13 15.87 7.59
C GLN A 149 -10.03 16.42 8.51
N LEU A 150 -10.19 16.30 9.83
CA LEU A 150 -9.15 16.65 10.80
C LEU A 150 -7.89 15.79 10.62
N PHE A 151 -8.06 14.48 10.45
CA PHE A 151 -6.95 13.55 10.21
C PHE A 151 -6.18 13.92 8.94
N LEU A 152 -6.87 14.13 7.80
CA LEU A 152 -6.23 14.56 6.55
C LEU A 152 -5.48 15.88 6.72
N THR A 153 -6.04 16.82 7.47
CA THR A 153 -5.41 18.11 7.77
C THR A 153 -4.14 17.97 8.62
N GLU A 154 -4.13 17.00 9.55
CA GLU A 154 -2.98 16.67 10.40
C GLU A 154 -1.83 16.09 9.58
N ILE A 155 -2.13 15.13 8.70
CA ILE A 155 -1.12 14.44 7.88
C ILE A 155 -0.73 15.20 6.60
N ARG A 156 -1.12 16.48 6.48
CA ARG A 156 -0.79 17.30 5.31
C ARG A 156 0.71 17.28 5.01
N ALA A 157 1.06 17.06 3.75
CA ALA A 157 2.44 16.92 3.27
C ALA A 157 3.28 15.83 3.97
N THR A 158 2.65 14.89 4.67
CA THR A 158 3.32 13.72 5.25
C THR A 158 3.05 12.50 4.36
N PRO A 159 4.09 11.75 3.93
CA PRO A 159 3.89 10.54 3.17
C PRO A 159 3.28 9.44 4.05
N CYS A 160 2.18 8.86 3.60
CA CYS A 160 1.47 7.79 4.29
C CYS A 160 1.28 6.59 3.35
N LEU A 161 1.05 5.43 3.95
CA LEU A 161 0.59 4.25 3.24
C LEU A 161 -0.93 4.32 3.11
N TRP A 162 -1.42 4.31 1.88
CA TRP A 162 -2.83 4.28 1.56
C TRP A 162 -3.19 2.88 1.07
N ILE A 163 -4.17 2.26 1.72
CA ILE A 163 -4.64 0.90 1.40
C ILE A 163 -6.11 1.03 0.98
N GLY A 164 -6.38 0.92 -0.32
CA GLY A 164 -7.75 0.95 -0.83
C GLY A 164 -8.46 -0.40 -0.69
N SER A 165 -7.80 -1.48 -1.11
CA SER A 165 -8.26 -2.86 -0.98
C SER A 165 -7.07 -3.79 -0.82
N THR A 166 -7.25 -4.86 -0.04
CA THR A 166 -6.25 -5.92 0.10
C THR A 166 -6.25 -6.90 -1.08
N GLU A 167 -7.28 -6.87 -1.94
CA GLU A 167 -7.39 -7.74 -3.11
C GLU A 167 -6.48 -7.29 -4.26
N TYR A 168 -6.18 -5.99 -4.33
CA TYR A 168 -5.46 -5.41 -5.45
C TYR A 168 -4.25 -4.62 -4.95
N GLU A 169 -3.05 -5.12 -5.24
CA GLU A 169 -1.78 -4.42 -4.97
C GLU A 169 -1.75 -3.02 -5.63
N SER A 170 -2.42 -2.85 -6.77
CA SER A 170 -2.54 -1.55 -7.45
C SER A 170 -3.26 -0.47 -6.61
N THR A 171 -4.13 -0.87 -5.68
CA THR A 171 -4.85 0.08 -4.80
C THR A 171 -4.06 0.44 -3.54
N THR A 172 -2.85 -0.09 -3.39
CA THR A 172 -1.92 0.29 -2.33
C THR A 172 -0.91 1.30 -2.87
N LEU A 173 -0.83 2.48 -2.25
CA LEU A 173 0.08 3.53 -2.65
C LEU A 173 0.80 4.12 -1.44
N PHE A 174 2.11 4.32 -1.59
CA PHE A 174 2.89 5.10 -0.64
C PHE A 174 3.14 6.49 -1.20
N GLY A 175 2.62 7.51 -0.53
CA GLY A 175 2.62 8.86 -1.06
C GLY A 175 1.85 9.86 -0.23
N PHE A 176 1.61 11.04 -0.81
CA PHE A 176 0.84 12.11 -0.19
C PHE A 176 -0.47 12.32 -0.97
N TYR A 177 -1.49 12.83 -0.29
CA TYR A 177 -2.71 13.24 -0.97
C TYR A 177 -2.47 14.60 -1.64
N LYS A 178 -2.94 14.75 -2.88
CA LYS A 178 -2.83 15.98 -3.65
C LYS A 178 -4.03 16.88 -3.43
N ASN A 179 -5.21 16.28 -3.45
CA ASN A 179 -6.47 16.96 -3.22
C ASN A 179 -7.45 16.01 -2.54
N PHE A 180 -8.35 16.57 -1.76
CA PHE A 180 -9.51 15.87 -1.27
C PHE A 180 -10.74 16.78 -1.32
N GLU A 181 -11.89 16.20 -1.65
CA GLU A 181 -13.15 16.93 -1.68
C GLU A 181 -14.24 16.10 -1.01
N ALA A 182 -15.00 16.73 -0.12
CA ALA A 182 -16.12 16.13 0.58
C ALA A 182 -17.43 16.69 0.04
N LEU A 183 -18.24 15.81 -0.55
CA LEU A 183 -19.58 16.13 -1.00
C LEU A 183 -20.60 15.59 0.01
N ILE A 184 -21.11 16.48 0.85
CA ILE A 184 -22.15 16.18 1.86
C ILE A 184 -23.53 16.23 1.18
N SER A 185 -23.79 15.25 0.30
CA SER A 185 -25.05 15.18 -0.44
C SER A 185 -26.19 14.50 0.34
N TYR A 186 -25.88 13.61 1.30
CA TYR A 186 -26.88 12.78 1.97
C TYR A 186 -27.00 13.08 3.47
N PRO A 187 -28.15 12.76 4.10
CA PRO A 187 -28.36 12.99 5.52
C PRO A 187 -27.45 12.16 6.44
N ASP A 188 -27.12 10.93 6.02
CA ASP A 188 -26.42 9.94 6.84
C ASP A 188 -24.99 9.66 6.34
N TYR A 189 -24.70 9.97 5.07
CA TYR A 189 -23.42 9.70 4.43
C TYR A 189 -22.92 10.90 3.62
N ALA A 190 -21.61 10.99 3.45
CA ALA A 190 -20.96 11.90 2.54
C ALA A 190 -20.13 11.12 1.52
N ASP A 191 -20.16 11.56 0.27
CA ASP A 191 -19.24 11.09 -0.75
C ASP A 191 -17.93 11.85 -0.61
N PHE A 192 -16.80 11.15 -0.66
CA PHE A 192 -15.49 11.73 -0.49
C PHE A 192 -14.59 11.31 -1.64
N GLU A 193 -14.03 12.27 -2.37
CA GLU A 193 -13.07 12.02 -3.43
C GLU A 193 -11.66 12.33 -2.92
N LEU A 194 -10.76 11.35 -3.03
CA LEU A 194 -9.38 11.43 -2.56
C LEU A 194 -8.43 11.14 -3.71
N GLU A 195 -7.61 12.14 -4.05
CA GLU A 195 -6.55 12.03 -5.05
C GLU A 195 -5.18 11.88 -4.38
N ILE A 196 -4.47 10.81 -4.72
CA ILE A 196 -3.19 10.43 -4.12
C ILE A 196 -2.12 10.36 -5.19
N GLU A 197 -0.94 10.89 -4.86
CA GLU A 197 0.27 10.83 -5.67
C GLU A 197 1.37 10.08 -4.91
N GLY A 198 1.90 9.04 -5.56
CA GLY A 198 2.94 8.17 -5.03
C GLY A 198 4.34 8.78 -5.13
N LEU A 199 5.21 8.45 -4.17
CA LEU A 199 6.57 9.01 -4.05
C LEU A 199 7.69 8.03 -4.43
N THR A 200 7.43 7.11 -5.37
CA THR A 200 8.36 6.02 -5.74
C THR A 200 8.72 6.03 -7.20
#